data_AF-A0A930IST9-F1
#
_entry.id   AF-A0A930IST9-F1
#
_cell.length_a   1.000
_cell.length_b   1.000
_cell.length_c   1.000
_cell.angle_alpha   90.00
_cell.angle_beta   90.00
_cell.angle_gamma   90.00
#
_symmetry.space_group_name_H-M   'P 1'
#
loop_
_entity.id
_entity.type
_entity.pdbx_description
1 polymer ?
#
loop_
_entity_poly.entity_id
_entity_poly.type
_entity_poly.pdbx_seq_one_letter_code
_entity_poly.pdbx_strand_id
1 'polypeptide(L)' 'MNKNNFFYRAFDLYYDGFRHMTLGKTLWTVIIVKLAIMFLVLKIFFFPNFLKANAEKGKEGEFIEQQLMKR' A
#
# COMPACT_ATOMS: atom_id res chain seq x y z
N MET A 1 22.87 -24.24 -4.43
CA MET A 1 21.65 -24.48 -3.61
C MET A 1 20.85 -25.61 -4.24
N ASN A 2 20.48 -26.63 -3.45
CA ASN A 2 19.89 -27.90 -3.89
C ASN A 2 18.74 -27.70 -4.90
N LYS A 3 18.97 -28.09 -6.15
CA LYS A 3 18.12 -27.84 -7.35
C LYS A 3 16.95 -28.83 -7.49
N ASN A 4 16.34 -29.29 -6.38
CA ASN A 4 15.32 -30.36 -6.43
C ASN A 4 13.95 -29.96 -5.88
N ASN A 5 13.71 -28.67 -5.62
CA ASN A 5 12.39 -28.23 -5.17
C ASN A 5 11.54 -27.92 -6.41
N PHE A 6 10.64 -28.84 -6.77
CA PHE A 6 9.62 -28.66 -7.80
C PHE A 6 8.96 -27.27 -7.74
N PHE A 7 8.73 -26.77 -6.52
CA PHE A 7 8.23 -25.42 -6.24
C PHE A 7 9.11 -24.29 -6.79
N TYR A 8 10.44 -24.43 -6.73
CA TYR A 8 11.36 -23.43 -7.26
C TYR A 8 11.30 -23.38 -8.79
N ARG A 9 11.17 -24.55 -9.43
CA ARG A 9 11.04 -24.65 -10.90
C ARG A 9 9.69 -24.13 -11.39
N ALA A 10 8.62 -24.37 -10.62
CA ALA A 10 7.30 -23.82 -10.89
C ALA A 10 7.27 -22.29 -10.73
N PHE A 11 7.92 -21.76 -9.68
CA PHE A 11 8.07 -20.33 -9.47
C PHE A 11 8.90 -19.67 -10.58
N ASP A 12 10.01 -20.30 -10.98
CA ASP A 12 10.88 -19.80 -12.05
C ASP A 12 10.13 -19.77 -13.40
N LEU A 13 9.37 -20.81 -13.75
CA LEU A 13 8.53 -20.80 -14.95
C LEU A 13 7.48 -19.68 -14.94
N TYR A 14 6.82 -19.45 -13.80
CA TYR A 14 5.84 -18.38 -13.65
C TYR A 14 6.48 -17.00 -13.72
N TYR A 15 7.62 -16.83 -13.04
CA TYR A 15 8.37 -15.58 -13.03
C TYR A 15 8.94 -15.25 -14.41
N ASP A 16 9.49 -16.25 -15.11
CA ASP A 16 10.07 -16.10 -16.44
C ASP A 16 8.99 -15.84 -17.50
N GLY A 17 7.84 -16.54 -17.42
CA GLY A 17 6.66 -16.26 -18.23
C GLY A 17 6.10 -14.85 -18.00
N PHE A 18 6.02 -14.43 -16.74
CA PHE A 18 5.58 -13.08 -16.37
C PHE A 18 6.56 -11.99 -16.85
N ARG A 19 7.87 -12.26 -16.82
CA ARG A 19 8.93 -11.38 -17.33
C ARG A 19 8.95 -11.30 -18.86
N HIS A 20 8.59 -12.35 -19.58
CA HIS A 20 8.51 -12.33 -21.04
C HIS A 20 7.19 -11.75 -21.58
N MET A 21 6.15 -11.61 -20.76
CA MET A 21 4.87 -11.02 -21.16
C MET A 21 4.89 -9.49 -21.12
N THR A 22 4.68 -8.85 -22.28
CA THR A 22 4.46 -7.40 -22.40
C THR A 22 3.08 -6.96 -21.92
N LEU A 23 2.05 -7.74 -22.22
CA LEU A 23 0.68 -7.50 -21.78
C LEU A 23 0.51 -7.67 -20.26
N GLY A 24 1.09 -8.74 -19.68
CA GLY A 24 1.01 -9.04 -18.25
C GLY A 24 1.62 -7.94 -17.38
N LYS A 25 2.80 -7.43 -17.77
CA LYS A 25 3.43 -6.28 -17.12
C LYS A 25 2.56 -5.04 -17.16
N THR A 26 1.99 -4.73 -18.33
CA THR A 26 1.12 -3.57 -18.51
C THR A 26 -0.12 -3.68 -17.61
N LEU A 27 -0.74 -4.85 -17.55
CA LEU A 27 -1.91 -5.10 -16.71
C LEU A 27 -1.57 -4.97 -15.22
N TRP A 28 -0.44 -5.52 -14.79
CA TRP A 28 0.06 -5.38 -13.42
C TRP A 28 0.36 -3.92 -13.06
N THR A 29 0.97 -3.16 -13.98
CA THR A 29 1.19 -1.73 -13.80
C THR A 29 -0.15 -1.00 -13.62
N VAL A 30 -1.16 -1.31 -14.42
CA VAL A 30 -2.51 -0.72 -14.29
C VAL A 30 -3.13 -1.06 -12.94
N ILE A 31 -2.99 -2.31 -12.46
CA ILE A 31 -3.50 -2.72 -11.13
C ILE A 31 -2.80 -1.93 -10.02
N ILE A 32 -1.46 -1.85 -10.04
CA ILE A 32 -0.68 -1.09 -9.06
C ILE A 32 -1.09 0.38 -9.06
N VAL A 33 -1.19 1.00 -10.24
CA VAL A 33 -1.61 2.41 -10.39
C VAL A 33 -3.01 2.60 -9.83
N LYS A 34 -3.96 1.72 -10.17
CA LYS A 34 -5.34 1.80 -9.67
C LYS A 34 -5.40 1.67 -8.15
N LEU A 35 -4.66 0.73 -7.57
CA LEU A 35 -4.55 0.57 -6.11
C LEU A 35 -3.93 1.80 -5.45
N ALA A 36 -2.87 2.38 -6.03
CA ALA A 36 -2.25 3.60 -5.53
C ALA A 36 -3.21 4.79 -5.56
N ILE A 37 -3.97 4.96 -6.65
CA ILE A 37 -4.98 6.02 -6.78
C ILE A 37 -6.11 5.79 -5.77
N MET A 38 -6.65 4.57 -5.66
CA MET A 38 -7.70 4.25 -4.69
C MET A 38 -7.20 4.52 -3.26
N PHE A 39 -6.00 4.08 -2.92
CA PHE A 39 -5.40 4.33 -1.62
C PHE A 39 -5.19 5.82 -1.36
N LEU A 40 -4.74 6.59 -2.34
CA LEU A 40 -4.53 8.03 -2.21
C LEU A 40 -5.86 8.78 -2.03
N VAL A 41 -6.89 8.44 -2.80
CA VAL A 41 -8.24 9.02 -2.67
C VAL A 41 -8.82 8.68 -1.31
N LEU A 42 -8.76 7.42 -0.88
CA LEU A 42 -9.20 7.01 0.45
C LEU A 42 -8.38 7.72 1.53
N LYS A 43 -7.07 7.86 1.37
CA LYS A 43 -6.22 8.58 2.32
C LYS A 43 -6.59 10.05 2.43
N ILE A 44 -6.83 10.75 1.32
CA ILE A 44 -7.18 12.17 1.35
C ILE A 44 -8.61 12.38 1.86
N PHE A 45 -9.55 11.51 1.48
CA PHE A 45 -10.96 11.64 1.84
C PHE A 45 -11.28 11.12 3.26
N PHE A 46 -10.69 10.01 3.68
CA PHE A 46 -10.86 9.43 5.02
C PHE A 46 -9.84 9.94 6.05
N PHE A 47 -8.68 10.44 5.62
CA PHE A 47 -7.69 11.10 6.51
C PHE A 47 -7.35 12.53 6.06
N PRO A 48 -8.34 13.44 5.91
CA PRO A 48 -8.08 14.81 5.54
C PRO A 48 -7.42 15.53 6.72
N ASN A 49 -6.08 15.65 6.75
CA ASN A 49 -5.28 16.52 7.63
C ASN A 49 -5.89 16.82 9.02
N PHE A 50 -6.52 15.83 9.67
CA PHE A 50 -7.35 16.06 10.86
C PHE A 50 -6.48 16.53 12.03
N LEU A 51 -5.20 16.12 11.99
CA LEU A 51 -4.13 16.48 12.92
C LEU A 51 -3.67 17.94 12.75
N LYS A 52 -3.39 18.39 11.51
CA LYS A 52 -2.87 19.75 11.27
C LYS A 52 -3.91 20.86 11.40
N ALA A 53 -5.19 20.56 11.18
CA ALA A 53 -6.25 21.55 11.27
C ALA A 53 -6.69 21.84 12.72
N ASN A 54 -6.42 20.93 13.67
CA ASN A 54 -6.91 21.04 15.06
C ASN A 54 -5.81 20.98 16.14
N ALA A 55 -4.55 20.74 15.78
CA ALA A 55 -3.46 20.72 16.75
C ALA A 55 -2.31 21.66 16.34
N GLU A 56 -1.92 22.52 17.28
CA GLU A 56 -0.66 23.27 17.20
C GLU A 56 0.51 22.28 17.03
N LYS A 57 1.47 22.64 16.16
CA LYS A 57 2.71 21.88 15.92
C LYS A 57 3.35 21.47 17.25
N GLY A 58 3.30 20.18 17.56
CA GLY A 58 3.94 19.58 18.73
C GLY A 58 3.01 19.11 19.87
N LYS A 59 1.69 19.32 19.79
CA LYS A 59 0.71 18.87 20.82
C LYS A 59 -0.40 17.95 20.30
N GLU A 60 -0.17 17.32 19.14
CA GLU A 60 -1.11 16.41 18.48
C GLU A 60 -1.53 15.21 19.36
N GLY A 61 -0.61 14.68 20.17
CA GLY A 61 -0.89 13.57 21.10
C GLY A 61 -1.78 13.97 22.28
N GLU A 62 -1.54 15.16 22.86
CA GLU A 62 -2.24 15.67 24.04
C GLU A 62 -3.72 15.98 23.74
N PHE A 63 -4.01 16.46 22.52
CA PHE A 63 -5.38 16.71 22.07
C PHE A 63 -6.20 15.43 21.87
N ILE A 64 -5.58 14.38 21.33
CA ILE A 64 -6.22 13.07 21.15
C ILE A 64 -6.47 12.41 22.51
N GLU A 65 -5.51 12.51 23.43
CA GLU A 65 -5.63 11.98 24.79
C GLU A 65 -6.78 12.65 25.56
N GLN A 66 -6.89 13.98 25.49
CA GLN A 66 -8.00 14.72 26.11
C GLN A 66 -9.37 14.37 25.49
N GLN A 67 -9.44 14.13 24.18
CA GLN A 67 -10.69 13.70 23.51
C GLN A 67 -11.10 12.27 23.89
N LEU A 68 -10.14 11.37 24.07
CA LEU A 68 -10.40 9.99 24.52
C LEU A 68 -10.73 9.90 26.01
N MET A 69 -10.13 10.75 26.85
CA MET A 69 -10.45 10.82 28.28
C MET A 69 -11.80 11.47 28.58
N LYS A 70 -12.32 12.30 27.66
CA LYS A 70 -13.59 13.01 27.82
C LYS A 70 -14.81 12.24 27.28
N ARG A 71 -14.60 11.07 26.67
CA ARG A 71 -15.62 10.21 26.07
C ARG A 71 -15.82 8.94 26.89
#